data_AF-A0A7C3WX16-F1
#
_entry.id   AF-A0A7C3WX16-F1
#
_cell.length_a   1.000
_cell.length_b   1.000
_cell.length_c   1.000
_cell.angle_alpha   90.00
_cell.angle_beta   90.00
_cell.angle_gamma   90.00
#
_symmetry.space_group_name_H-M   'P 1'
#
loop_
_entity.id
_entity.type
_entity.pdbx_description
1 polymer ?
#
loop_
_entity_poly.entity_id
_entity_poly.type
_entity_poly.pdbx_seq_one_letter_code
_entity_poly.pdbx_strand_id
1 'polypeptide(L)'
;SLRPLRPAIIWLDSRADREAKAITRRLGGSRVVAMVAGATPSGKDVVCKILWLERNEPELFGNTWKFLDTTGYLVMRATGEAVIDHTGAGGTGLLEGKRRRWSRVLARLAGIPLDKMPDIRGSTEVVGGLRREAAEDMGLSAGTPVIAGMADIPAAATGSGALMDGDAHINIGTSSWLCLSISRPRNLGGHGFAAVVSADPEMYILIGESETAGACLDWFARELWEEDGITAEKGMGGSEPDYGELDRRVAGVEPGAGRLLFAPWMYGERAPVTDTRLRGAFVNLSLEHGKEHMLRAVYEGVAYNLRWLLDVAQRGGWPCPVLRAIGGGAVSDVWMQMIADVTGRKVEAMENPREAGAMGCALAAAVGVGAVPAYRAIKGLLRVRRAFSPRRELKPVYDRAYKAFRMLYPSLRGVCACLNRGAACRAD
;
A
#
# COMPACT_ATOMS: atom_id res chain seq x y z
N SER A 1 34.88 -7.97 0.57
CA SER A 1 34.22 -6.86 1.30
C SER A 1 32.79 -6.73 0.81
N LEU A 2 31.84 -6.35 1.68
CA LEU A 2 30.44 -6.12 1.31
C LEU A 2 30.30 -4.71 0.74
N ARG A 3 30.53 -4.54 -0.57
CA ARG A 3 30.56 -3.24 -1.22
C ARG A 3 29.33 -3.05 -2.13
N PRO A 4 28.50 -2.02 -1.92
CA PRO A 4 27.45 -1.69 -2.89
C PRO A 4 28.08 -1.24 -4.21
N LEU A 5 27.56 -1.73 -5.32
CA LEU A 5 28.11 -1.46 -6.65
C LEU A 5 27.54 -0.19 -7.29
N ARG A 6 26.35 0.25 -6.87
CA ARG A 6 25.65 1.45 -7.38
C ARG A 6 24.57 1.93 -6.40
N PRO A 7 24.07 3.17 -6.54
CA PRO A 7 22.89 3.65 -5.82
C PRO A 7 21.67 2.73 -6.05
N ALA A 8 20.78 2.57 -5.07
CA ALA A 8 19.58 1.74 -5.24
C ALA A 8 18.70 2.24 -6.41
N ILE A 9 18.16 1.32 -7.22
CA ILE A 9 17.07 1.66 -8.16
C ILE A 9 15.76 1.51 -7.40
N ILE A 10 15.10 2.63 -7.13
CA ILE A 10 13.83 2.65 -6.40
C ILE A 10 12.68 2.10 -7.25
N TRP A 11 11.57 1.75 -6.60
CA TRP A 11 10.41 1.15 -7.26
C TRP A 11 9.74 2.08 -8.29
N LEU A 12 9.77 3.40 -8.07
CA LEU A 12 9.19 4.41 -8.99
C LEU A 12 9.90 4.46 -10.35
N ASP A 13 11.18 4.09 -10.38
CA ASP A 13 12.00 4.12 -11.59
C ASP A 13 11.46 3.14 -12.64
N SER A 14 11.20 3.63 -13.85
CA SER A 14 10.66 2.86 -14.99
C SER A 14 11.67 2.65 -16.13
N ARG A 15 12.98 2.80 -15.87
CA ARG A 15 14.03 2.70 -16.91
C ARG A 15 14.00 1.40 -17.71
N ALA A 16 13.44 0.33 -17.14
CA ALA A 16 13.41 -1.01 -17.70
C ALA A 16 12.14 -1.32 -18.52
N ASP A 17 11.40 -0.31 -18.99
CA ASP A 17 10.17 -0.52 -19.80
C ASP A 17 10.43 -1.30 -21.09
N ARG A 18 11.63 -1.15 -21.67
CA ARG A 18 12.03 -1.91 -22.86
C ARG A 18 12.15 -3.39 -22.54
N GLU A 19 12.75 -3.72 -21.40
CA GLU A 19 12.94 -5.08 -20.92
C GLU A 19 11.60 -5.71 -20.53
N ALA A 20 10.71 -4.96 -19.89
CA ALA A 20 9.35 -5.41 -19.59
C ALA A 20 8.56 -5.81 -20.86
N LYS A 21 8.63 -4.99 -21.91
CA LYS A 21 8.04 -5.30 -23.24
C LYS A 21 8.73 -6.50 -23.89
N ALA A 22 10.02 -6.70 -23.68
CA ALA A 22 10.76 -7.84 -24.21
C ALA A 22 10.35 -9.15 -23.52
N ILE A 23 10.30 -9.18 -22.18
CA ILE A 23 9.79 -10.31 -21.39
C ILE A 23 8.36 -10.65 -21.84
N THR A 24 7.49 -9.64 -21.91
CA THR A 24 6.09 -9.83 -22.29
C THR A 24 5.95 -10.46 -23.67
N ARG A 25 6.72 -10.00 -24.67
CA ARG A 25 6.72 -10.59 -26.01
C ARG A 25 7.26 -12.02 -26.01
N ARG A 26 8.38 -12.27 -25.31
CA ARG A 26 9.02 -13.59 -25.22
C ARG A 26 8.09 -14.65 -24.63
N LEU A 27 7.24 -14.26 -23.69
CA LEU A 27 6.31 -15.14 -22.99
C LEU A 27 4.94 -15.26 -23.64
N GLY A 28 4.77 -14.83 -24.90
CA GLY A 28 3.51 -15.00 -25.63
C GLY A 28 2.46 -13.92 -25.37
N GLY A 29 2.87 -12.76 -24.85
CA GLY A 29 2.02 -11.59 -24.66
C GLY A 29 1.42 -11.47 -23.26
N SER A 30 0.86 -10.29 -22.97
CA SER A 30 0.40 -9.88 -21.62
C SER A 30 -0.59 -10.85 -20.98
N ARG A 31 -1.46 -11.49 -21.78
CA ARG A 31 -2.44 -12.47 -21.26
C ARG A 31 -1.77 -13.73 -20.72
N VAL A 32 -0.78 -14.26 -21.46
CA VAL A 32 -0.05 -15.46 -21.04
C VAL A 32 0.80 -15.15 -19.82
N VAL A 33 1.45 -13.99 -19.80
CA VAL A 33 2.25 -13.57 -18.64
C VAL A 33 1.40 -13.35 -17.40
N ALA A 34 0.26 -12.66 -17.51
CA ALA A 34 -0.65 -12.49 -16.39
C ALA A 34 -1.19 -13.84 -15.87
N MET A 35 -1.39 -14.83 -16.74
CA MET A 35 -1.81 -16.18 -16.34
C MET A 35 -0.71 -16.95 -15.61
N VAL A 36 0.54 -16.84 -16.06
CA VAL A 36 1.68 -17.62 -15.54
C VAL A 36 2.33 -16.96 -14.32
N ALA A 37 2.45 -15.64 -14.33
CA ALA A 37 3.17 -14.84 -13.32
C ALA A 37 2.23 -13.95 -12.47
N GLY A 38 0.91 -13.98 -12.71
CA GLY A 38 -0.08 -13.25 -11.93
C GLY A 38 -0.31 -11.79 -12.37
N ALA A 39 0.69 -11.15 -12.97
CA ALA A 39 0.60 -9.79 -13.53
C ALA A 39 1.50 -9.64 -14.77
N THR A 40 1.19 -8.65 -15.62
CA THR A 40 2.10 -8.27 -16.71
C THR A 40 3.22 -7.39 -16.15
N PRO A 41 4.50 -7.71 -16.41
CA PRO A 41 5.61 -6.92 -15.93
C PRO A 41 5.67 -5.54 -16.59
N SER A 42 6.20 -4.60 -15.84
CA SER A 42 6.43 -3.20 -16.16
C SER A 42 7.91 -2.85 -15.94
N GLY A 43 8.36 -1.68 -16.41
CA GLY A 43 9.74 -1.23 -16.15
C GLY A 43 10.08 -1.01 -14.68
N LYS A 44 9.07 -1.04 -13.80
CA LYS A 44 9.24 -0.89 -12.34
C LYS A 44 9.63 -2.20 -11.65
N ASP A 45 9.33 -3.34 -12.26
CA ASP A 45 9.54 -4.66 -11.65
C ASP A 45 11.01 -5.03 -11.57
N VAL A 46 11.38 -5.69 -10.46
CA VAL A 46 12.77 -6.07 -10.14
C VAL A 46 13.41 -6.88 -11.26
N VAL A 47 12.68 -7.85 -11.82
CA VAL A 47 13.17 -8.70 -12.93
C VAL A 47 13.54 -7.88 -14.17
N CYS A 48 12.77 -6.85 -14.49
CA CYS A 48 13.05 -5.99 -15.63
C CYS A 48 14.32 -5.17 -15.38
N LYS A 49 14.48 -4.65 -14.16
CA LYS A 49 15.65 -3.85 -13.75
C LYS A 49 16.95 -4.68 -13.74
N ILE A 50 16.88 -5.95 -13.38
CA ILE A 50 18.02 -6.88 -13.46
C ILE A 50 18.47 -7.04 -14.92
N LEU A 51 17.54 -7.27 -15.86
CA LEU A 51 17.86 -7.38 -17.29
C LEU A 51 18.35 -6.05 -17.87
N TRP A 52 17.83 -4.92 -17.37
CA TRP A 52 18.32 -3.60 -17.77
C TRP A 52 19.79 -3.43 -17.36
N LEU A 53 20.17 -3.85 -16.14
CA LEU A 53 21.57 -3.82 -15.70
C LEU A 53 22.46 -4.75 -16.53
N GLU A 54 22.01 -5.97 -16.82
CA GLU A 54 22.74 -6.90 -17.69
C GLU A 54 23.09 -6.26 -19.04
N ARG A 55 22.12 -5.53 -19.61
CA ARG A 55 22.25 -4.92 -20.93
C ARG A 55 23.05 -3.63 -20.93
N ASN A 56 22.78 -2.74 -19.98
CA ASN A 56 23.27 -1.35 -20.00
C ASN A 56 24.52 -1.15 -19.13
N GLU A 57 24.73 -2.03 -18.15
CA GLU A 57 25.89 -2.00 -17.24
C GLU A 57 26.53 -3.40 -17.12
N PRO A 58 26.96 -4.03 -18.25
CA PRO A 58 27.36 -5.44 -18.28
C PRO A 58 28.57 -5.78 -17.40
N GLU A 59 29.53 -4.87 -17.26
CA GLU A 59 30.68 -5.05 -16.38
C GLU A 59 30.24 -5.09 -14.91
N LEU A 60 29.37 -4.15 -14.50
CA LEU A 60 28.80 -4.12 -13.15
C LEU A 60 27.97 -5.37 -12.88
N PHE A 61 27.15 -5.79 -13.85
CA PHE A 61 26.36 -7.01 -13.75
C PHE A 61 27.25 -8.26 -13.60
N GLY A 62 28.33 -8.35 -14.39
CA GLY A 62 29.33 -9.41 -14.29
C GLY A 62 29.92 -9.50 -12.88
N ASN A 63 30.32 -8.35 -12.32
CA ASN A 63 30.88 -8.22 -10.97
C ASN A 63 29.84 -8.34 -9.83
N THR A 64 28.55 -8.42 -10.14
CA THR A 64 27.49 -8.52 -9.12
C THR A 64 27.46 -9.90 -8.48
N TRP A 65 27.64 -9.97 -7.16
CA TRP A 65 27.47 -11.21 -6.41
C TRP A 65 25.98 -11.50 -6.11
N LYS A 66 25.25 -10.54 -5.55
CA LYS A 66 23.83 -10.67 -5.18
C LYS A 66 23.02 -9.40 -5.48
N PHE A 67 21.78 -9.57 -5.93
CA PHE A 67 20.77 -8.51 -6.02
C PHE A 67 19.92 -8.47 -4.75
N LEU A 68 20.09 -7.44 -3.93
CA LEU A 68 19.35 -7.29 -2.67
C LEU A 68 18.33 -6.15 -2.79
N ASP A 69 17.20 -6.33 -2.13
CA ASP A 69 16.31 -5.22 -1.79
C ASP A 69 16.85 -4.45 -0.56
N THR A 70 16.15 -3.40 -0.15
CA THR A 70 16.58 -2.56 0.98
C THR A 70 16.70 -3.38 2.26
N THR A 71 15.73 -4.26 2.54
CA THR A 71 15.73 -5.11 3.73
C THR A 71 16.91 -6.08 3.71
N GLY A 72 17.11 -6.80 2.62
CA GLY A 72 18.23 -7.73 2.43
C GLY A 72 19.59 -7.04 2.53
N TYR A 73 19.72 -5.81 2.01
CA TYR A 73 20.94 -5.03 2.18
C TYR A 73 21.21 -4.66 3.65
N LEU A 74 20.19 -4.23 4.40
CA LEU A 74 20.32 -3.92 5.82
C LEU A 74 20.64 -5.16 6.65
N VAL A 75 19.99 -6.29 6.37
CA VAL A 75 20.29 -7.58 7.01
C VAL A 75 21.71 -8.03 6.69
N MET A 76 22.16 -7.90 5.45
CA MET A 76 23.54 -8.24 5.06
C MET A 76 24.57 -7.35 5.75
N ARG A 77 24.29 -6.05 5.91
CA ARG A 77 25.14 -5.13 6.69
C ARG A 77 25.18 -5.51 8.17
N ALA A 78 24.02 -5.90 8.72
CA ALA A 78 23.86 -6.25 10.12
C ALA A 78 24.52 -7.60 10.49
N THR A 79 24.36 -8.62 9.64
CA THR A 79 24.71 -10.03 9.97
C THR A 79 25.82 -10.59 9.10
N GLY A 80 25.97 -10.07 7.88
CA GLY A 80 26.82 -10.64 6.84
C GLY A 80 26.14 -11.49 5.79
N GLU A 81 24.89 -11.88 6.05
CA GLU A 81 24.18 -12.84 5.24
C GLU A 81 23.35 -12.14 4.17
N ALA A 82 23.53 -12.55 2.91
CA ALA A 82 22.81 -12.00 1.77
C ALA A 82 21.51 -12.77 1.55
N VAL A 83 20.45 -12.33 2.23
CA VAL A 83 19.13 -12.97 2.20
C VAL A 83 18.04 -12.03 1.70
N ILE A 84 16.91 -12.60 1.33
CA ILE A 84 15.65 -11.90 1.10
C ILE A 84 14.55 -12.64 1.84
N ASP A 85 13.60 -11.92 2.41
CA ASP A 85 12.49 -12.55 3.09
C ASP A 85 11.39 -13.01 2.10
N HIS A 86 10.46 -13.85 2.55
CA HIS A 86 9.34 -14.34 1.74
C HIS A 86 8.55 -13.23 1.03
N THR A 87 8.37 -12.09 1.69
CA THR A 87 7.58 -10.98 1.17
C THR A 87 8.32 -10.15 0.14
N GLY A 88 9.58 -9.79 0.40
CA GLY A 88 10.46 -9.17 -0.60
C GLY A 88 10.64 -10.05 -1.83
N ALA A 89 10.85 -11.36 -1.63
CA ALA A 89 10.96 -12.32 -2.72
C ALA A 89 9.66 -12.41 -3.54
N GLY A 90 8.50 -12.31 -2.88
CA GLY A 90 7.19 -12.22 -3.52
C GLY A 90 7.06 -11.03 -4.48
N GLY A 91 7.62 -9.88 -4.10
CA GLY A 91 7.64 -8.65 -4.91
C GLY A 91 8.49 -8.74 -6.18
N THR A 92 9.32 -9.77 -6.34
CA THR A 92 10.14 -9.94 -7.56
C THR A 92 9.36 -10.54 -8.73
N GLY A 93 8.23 -11.21 -8.47
CA GLY A 93 7.52 -12.01 -9.48
C GLY A 93 8.19 -13.35 -9.83
N LEU A 94 9.24 -13.77 -9.10
CA LEU A 94 9.94 -15.05 -9.31
C LEU A 94 9.63 -16.11 -8.25
N LEU A 95 8.89 -15.77 -7.19
CA LEU A 95 8.62 -16.68 -6.08
C LEU A 95 7.59 -17.75 -6.45
N GLU A 96 7.88 -19.01 -6.16
CA GLU A 96 6.88 -20.07 -6.13
C GLU A 96 5.94 -19.87 -4.92
N GLY A 97 4.72 -19.41 -5.17
CA GLY A 97 3.80 -18.93 -4.13
C GLY A 97 3.55 -19.88 -2.96
N LYS A 98 3.49 -21.21 -3.17
CA LYS A 98 3.30 -22.19 -2.07
C LYS A 98 4.61 -22.70 -1.47
N ARG A 99 5.64 -22.88 -2.30
CA ARG A 99 6.92 -23.49 -1.89
C ARG A 99 7.89 -22.47 -1.29
N ARG A 100 7.63 -21.17 -1.50
CA ARG A 100 8.44 -20.04 -1.03
C ARG A 100 9.91 -20.16 -1.44
N ARG A 101 10.14 -20.59 -2.69
CA ARG A 101 11.45 -20.76 -3.31
C ARG A 101 11.49 -20.03 -4.65
N TRP A 102 12.69 -19.70 -5.13
CA TRP A 102 12.85 -19.17 -6.48
C TRP A 102 12.34 -20.17 -7.53
N SER A 103 11.45 -19.70 -8.41
CA SER A 103 10.95 -20.49 -9.53
C SER A 103 12.02 -20.59 -10.60
N ARG A 104 12.61 -21.79 -10.75
CA ARG A 104 13.56 -22.08 -11.83
C ARG A 104 12.93 -21.89 -13.21
N VAL A 105 11.63 -22.15 -13.33
CA VAL A 105 10.89 -21.98 -14.58
C VAL A 105 10.75 -20.50 -14.92
N LEU A 106 10.24 -19.68 -13.99
CA LEU A 106 10.06 -18.24 -14.23
C LEU A 106 11.41 -17.54 -14.44
N ALA A 107 12.43 -17.90 -13.67
CA ALA A 107 13.77 -17.35 -13.82
C ALA A 107 14.36 -17.67 -15.21
N ARG A 108 14.27 -18.92 -15.67
CA ARG A 108 14.72 -19.31 -17.02
C ARG A 108 13.95 -18.59 -18.12
N LEU A 109 12.64 -18.45 -17.95
CA LEU A 109 11.75 -17.77 -18.89
C LEU A 109 12.04 -16.26 -18.98
N ALA A 110 12.32 -15.62 -17.85
CA ALA A 110 12.67 -14.21 -17.77
C ALA A 110 14.15 -13.92 -18.07
N GLY A 111 15.03 -14.93 -18.05
CA GLY A 111 16.48 -14.75 -18.23
C GLY A 111 17.21 -14.30 -16.96
N ILE A 112 16.69 -14.64 -15.78
CA ILE A 112 17.27 -14.20 -14.50
C ILE A 112 18.26 -15.24 -13.98
N PRO A 113 19.52 -14.85 -13.67
CA PRO A 113 20.51 -15.73 -13.07
C PRO A 113 20.23 -15.95 -11.59
N LEU A 114 19.76 -17.15 -11.23
CA LEU A 114 19.39 -17.49 -9.85
C LEU A 114 20.58 -17.51 -8.88
N ASP A 115 21.80 -17.72 -9.36
CA ASP A 115 23.03 -17.65 -8.56
C ASP A 115 23.30 -16.23 -8.03
N LYS A 116 22.83 -15.19 -8.74
CA LYS A 116 22.88 -13.78 -8.29
C LYS A 116 21.67 -13.38 -7.44
N MET A 117 20.72 -14.28 -7.20
CA MET A 117 19.60 -14.02 -6.29
C MET A 117 19.97 -14.43 -4.86
N PRO A 118 19.55 -13.68 -3.83
CA PRO A 118 19.80 -14.02 -2.43
C PRO A 118 19.01 -15.26 -2.00
N ASP A 119 19.44 -15.89 -0.91
CA ASP A 119 18.69 -17.01 -0.35
C ASP A 119 17.40 -16.50 0.30
N ILE A 120 16.33 -17.25 0.09
CA ILE A 120 15.02 -16.89 0.64
C ILE A 120 14.92 -17.42 2.07
N ARG A 121 14.51 -16.54 3.00
CA ARG A 121 14.29 -16.85 4.41
C ARG A 121 12.86 -16.54 4.84
N GLY A 122 12.40 -17.21 5.90
CA GLY A 122 11.13 -16.86 6.53
C GLY A 122 11.18 -15.46 7.12
N SER A 123 10.08 -14.69 7.03
CA SER A 123 10.08 -13.29 7.46
C SER A 123 10.43 -13.10 8.95
N THR A 124 10.08 -14.07 9.81
CA THR A 124 10.47 -14.09 11.23
C THR A 124 11.69 -14.96 11.54
N GLU A 125 12.32 -15.55 10.53
CA GLU A 125 13.49 -16.42 10.73
C GLU A 125 14.68 -15.57 11.16
N VAL A 126 15.33 -15.95 12.25
CA VAL A 126 16.60 -15.33 12.68
C VAL A 126 17.69 -15.71 11.68
N VAL A 127 18.24 -14.71 11.01
CA VAL A 127 19.29 -14.85 10.00
C VAL A 127 20.66 -14.97 10.64
N GLY A 128 20.88 -14.23 11.73
CA GLY A 128 22.14 -14.20 12.46
C GLY A 128 22.11 -13.18 13.59
N GLY A 129 23.26 -12.97 14.23
CA GLY A 129 23.43 -11.92 15.24
C GLY A 129 24.03 -10.65 14.64
N LEU A 130 23.74 -9.50 15.25
CA LEU A 130 24.40 -8.23 14.94
C LEU A 130 25.93 -8.38 15.03
N ARG A 131 26.62 -8.06 13.94
CA ARG A 131 28.07 -7.92 13.94
C ARG A 131 28.50 -6.77 14.83
N ARG A 132 29.73 -6.84 15.34
CA ARG A 132 30.29 -5.83 16.25
C ARG A 132 30.19 -4.40 15.69
N GLU A 133 30.60 -4.19 14.44
CA GLU A 133 30.54 -2.87 13.80
C GLU A 133 29.10 -2.33 13.73
N ALA A 134 28.13 -3.15 13.31
CA ALA A 134 26.73 -2.75 13.24
C ALA A 134 26.12 -2.51 14.63
N ALA A 135 26.53 -3.29 15.63
CA ALA A 135 26.11 -3.13 17.01
C ALA A 135 26.63 -1.82 17.62
N GLU A 136 27.90 -1.47 17.36
CA GLU A 136 28.51 -0.19 17.76
C GLU A 136 27.78 1.00 17.10
N ASP A 137 27.49 0.95 15.80
CA ASP A 137 26.76 1.99 15.07
C ASP A 137 25.35 2.25 15.63
N MET A 138 24.68 1.21 16.11
CA MET A 138 23.29 1.27 16.61
C MET A 138 23.19 1.46 18.13
N GLY A 139 24.31 1.39 18.87
CA GLY A 139 24.29 1.37 20.34
C GLY A 139 23.64 0.12 20.94
N LEU A 140 23.74 -1.02 20.25
CA LEU A 140 23.16 -2.31 20.64
C LEU A 140 24.26 -3.32 21.00
N SER A 141 23.87 -4.47 21.58
CA SER A 141 24.81 -5.54 21.89
C SER A 141 25.15 -6.37 20.64
N ALA A 142 26.45 -6.66 20.44
CA ALA A 142 26.87 -7.63 19.44
C ALA A 142 26.21 -8.99 19.72
N GLY A 143 25.83 -9.71 18.65
CA GLY A 143 25.09 -10.96 18.74
C GLY A 143 23.58 -10.82 18.91
N THR A 144 23.03 -9.60 19.07
CA THR A 144 21.57 -9.38 19.09
C THR A 144 20.92 -10.03 17.86
N PRO A 145 19.91 -10.90 18.02
CA PRO A 145 19.28 -11.59 16.89
C PRO A 145 18.67 -10.63 15.87
N VAL A 146 18.88 -10.94 14.58
CA VAL A 146 18.32 -10.19 13.45
C VAL A 146 17.47 -11.15 12.62
N ILE A 147 16.19 -10.82 12.43
CA ILE A 147 15.30 -11.58 11.55
C ILE A 147 15.47 -11.17 10.08
N ALA A 148 14.99 -12.00 9.15
CA ALA A 148 15.00 -11.67 7.72
C ALA A 148 14.17 -10.43 7.38
N GLY A 149 13.12 -10.17 8.17
CA GLY A 149 12.27 -8.99 8.03
C GLY A 149 11.14 -9.18 7.04
N MET A 150 10.55 -8.08 6.59
CA MET A 150 9.46 -8.08 5.62
C MET A 150 9.35 -6.73 4.91
N ALA A 151 8.65 -6.72 3.78
CA ALA A 151 8.26 -5.51 3.08
C ALA A 151 7.23 -4.69 3.88
N ASP A 152 7.03 -3.45 3.47
CA ASP A 152 6.20 -2.44 4.13
C ASP A 152 4.72 -2.83 4.27
N ILE A 153 4.08 -3.37 3.23
CA ILE A 153 2.66 -3.72 3.28
C ILE A 153 2.40 -4.91 4.22
N PRO A 154 3.17 -6.01 4.16
CA PRO A 154 3.10 -7.07 5.17
C PRO A 154 3.43 -6.58 6.59
N ALA A 155 4.40 -5.68 6.75
CA ALA A 155 4.69 -5.07 8.06
C ALA A 155 3.46 -4.30 8.59
N ALA A 156 2.83 -3.50 7.73
CA ALA A 156 1.62 -2.74 8.07
C ALA A 156 0.42 -3.66 8.39
N ALA A 157 0.24 -4.76 7.65
CA ALA A 157 -0.77 -5.78 7.96
C ALA A 157 -0.52 -6.46 9.31
N THR A 158 0.76 -6.65 9.64
CA THR A 158 1.18 -7.24 10.91
C THR A 158 0.90 -6.31 12.08
N GLY A 159 1.29 -5.03 11.98
CA GLY A 159 1.04 -4.06 13.05
C GLY A 159 -0.39 -3.53 13.10
N SER A 160 -1.18 -3.67 12.04
CA SER A 160 -2.64 -3.53 12.14
C SER A 160 -3.26 -4.76 12.82
N GLY A 161 -2.61 -5.92 12.75
CA GLY A 161 -3.11 -7.19 13.27
C GLY A 161 -4.21 -7.79 12.41
N ALA A 162 -4.35 -7.35 11.15
CA ALA A 162 -5.15 -8.03 10.15
C ALA A 162 -4.39 -9.27 9.68
N LEU A 163 -4.44 -10.35 10.45
CA LEU A 163 -3.60 -11.53 10.29
C LEU A 163 -4.39 -12.82 10.03
N MET A 164 -5.70 -12.80 10.28
CA MET A 164 -6.58 -13.95 10.09
C MET A 164 -7.25 -13.91 8.72
N ASP A 165 -7.74 -15.07 8.27
CA ASP A 165 -8.45 -15.18 6.99
C ASP A 165 -9.72 -14.33 7.00
N GLY A 166 -9.79 -13.36 6.09
CA GLY A 166 -10.87 -12.38 5.98
C GLY A 166 -10.71 -11.15 6.86
N ASP A 167 -9.63 -11.04 7.65
CA ASP A 167 -9.30 -9.77 8.31
C ASP A 167 -8.99 -8.70 7.27
N ALA A 168 -9.43 -7.48 7.57
CA ALA A 168 -9.23 -6.33 6.73
C ALA A 168 -8.63 -5.17 7.52
N HIS A 169 -7.70 -4.45 6.90
CA HIS A 169 -7.26 -3.15 7.38
C HIS A 169 -7.30 -2.11 6.27
N ILE A 170 -7.45 -0.87 6.67
CA ILE A 170 -7.34 0.30 5.81
C ILE A 170 -6.15 1.13 6.25
N ASN A 171 -5.36 1.60 5.29
CA ASN A 171 -4.35 2.63 5.54
C ASN A 171 -4.81 3.93 4.89
N ILE A 172 -4.70 5.03 5.62
CA ILE A 172 -4.96 6.38 5.08
C ILE A 172 -3.71 7.23 5.31
N GLY A 173 -2.88 7.31 4.28
CA GLY A 173 -1.79 8.26 4.17
C GLY A 173 -2.04 9.23 3.03
N THR A 174 -0.98 9.64 2.33
CA THR A 174 -1.09 10.41 1.06
C THR A 174 -1.98 9.68 0.05
N SER A 175 -1.74 8.39 -0.15
CA SER A 175 -2.65 7.44 -0.79
C SER A 175 -3.43 6.63 0.27
N SER A 176 -4.33 5.76 -0.16
CA SER A 176 -4.96 4.79 0.75
C SER A 176 -4.98 3.39 0.15
N TRP A 177 -5.16 2.39 1.00
CA TRP A 177 -5.41 1.04 0.52
C TRP A 177 -6.35 0.27 1.42
N LEU A 178 -7.10 -0.65 0.83
CA LEU A 178 -7.75 -1.76 1.51
C LEU A 178 -6.85 -2.99 1.40
N CYS A 179 -6.46 -3.55 2.54
CA CYS A 179 -5.67 -4.77 2.63
C CYS A 179 -6.49 -5.89 3.27
N LEU A 180 -6.47 -7.07 2.66
CA LEU A 180 -7.17 -8.27 3.12
C LEU A 180 -6.17 -9.39 3.35
N SER A 181 -6.14 -9.94 4.56
CA SER A 181 -5.38 -11.15 4.84
C SER A 181 -6.21 -12.38 4.49
N ILE A 182 -5.67 -13.24 3.63
CA ILE A 182 -6.42 -14.36 3.08
C ILE A 182 -5.59 -15.64 2.96
N SER A 183 -6.23 -16.78 3.19
CA SER A 183 -5.60 -18.11 3.03
C SER A 183 -5.59 -18.60 1.58
N ARG A 184 -6.52 -18.10 0.77
CA ARG A 184 -6.74 -18.55 -0.61
C ARG A 184 -6.94 -17.36 -1.55
N PRO A 185 -5.94 -16.96 -2.34
CA PRO A 185 -6.07 -15.84 -3.25
C PRO A 185 -7.12 -16.12 -4.31
N ARG A 186 -7.98 -15.13 -4.56
CA ARG A 186 -8.83 -15.07 -5.76
C ARG A 186 -8.34 -13.91 -6.61
N ASN A 187 -8.43 -14.09 -7.93
CA ASN A 187 -8.01 -13.06 -8.86
C ASN A 187 -9.05 -11.92 -8.88
N LEU A 188 -8.69 -10.81 -8.24
CA LEU A 188 -9.41 -9.53 -8.30
C LEU A 188 -8.66 -8.49 -9.15
N GLY A 189 -7.67 -8.92 -9.94
CA GLY A 189 -6.82 -8.03 -10.75
C GLY A 189 -7.57 -7.21 -11.78
N GLY A 190 -8.72 -7.70 -12.29
CA GLY A 190 -9.62 -6.92 -13.15
C GLY A 190 -10.24 -5.68 -12.48
N HIS A 191 -10.10 -5.55 -11.16
CA HIS A 191 -10.53 -4.41 -10.36
C HIS A 191 -9.36 -3.66 -9.71
N GLY A 192 -8.13 -3.88 -10.19
CA GLY A 192 -6.93 -3.20 -9.68
C GLY A 192 -6.38 -3.77 -8.37
N PHE A 193 -6.88 -4.91 -7.88
CA PHE A 193 -6.31 -5.56 -6.70
C PHE A 193 -5.07 -6.38 -7.06
N ALA A 194 -4.02 -6.27 -6.24
CA ALA A 194 -2.82 -7.09 -6.33
C ALA A 194 -2.76 -8.11 -5.18
N ALA A 195 -2.26 -9.30 -5.46
CA ALA A 195 -1.96 -10.30 -4.44
C ALA A 195 -0.46 -10.28 -4.14
N VAL A 196 -0.11 -10.09 -2.87
CA VAL A 196 1.27 -10.18 -2.39
C VAL A 196 1.38 -11.25 -1.32
N VAL A 197 2.63 -11.60 -1.01
CA VAL A 197 2.95 -12.60 -0.01
C VAL A 197 2.81 -11.99 1.38
N SER A 198 2.15 -12.70 2.30
CA SER A 198 2.17 -12.37 3.72
C SER A 198 3.46 -12.87 4.36
N ALA A 199 3.86 -12.24 5.47
CA ALA A 199 4.92 -12.75 6.32
C ALA A 199 4.51 -14.05 7.05
N ASP A 200 3.21 -14.31 7.23
CA ASP A 200 2.70 -15.65 7.52
C ASP A 200 2.77 -16.50 6.24
N PRO A 201 3.59 -17.57 6.20
CA PRO A 201 3.79 -18.36 4.98
C PRO A 201 2.52 -19.07 4.48
N GLU A 202 1.50 -19.24 5.32
CA GLU A 202 0.21 -19.83 4.97
C GLU A 202 -0.78 -18.83 4.34
N MET A 203 -0.44 -17.54 4.38
CA MET A 203 -1.35 -16.47 4.00
C MET A 203 -0.83 -15.66 2.81
N TYR A 204 -1.74 -14.90 2.23
CA TYR A 204 -1.51 -13.88 1.22
C TYR A 204 -2.21 -12.61 1.65
N ILE A 205 -1.83 -11.52 1.03
CA ILE A 205 -2.43 -10.21 1.23
C ILE A 205 -3.00 -9.75 -0.11
N LEU A 206 -4.29 -9.44 -0.18
CA LEU A 206 -4.88 -8.73 -1.32
C LEU A 206 -4.94 -7.24 -1.01
N ILE A 207 -4.48 -6.41 -1.94
CA ILE A 207 -4.39 -4.96 -1.75
C ILE A 207 -5.11 -4.29 -2.90
N GLY A 208 -6.11 -3.49 -2.57
CA GLY A 208 -6.71 -2.51 -3.47
C GLY A 208 -6.26 -1.12 -3.05
N GLU A 209 -5.39 -0.51 -3.85
CA GLU A 209 -4.85 0.82 -3.58
C GLU A 209 -5.67 1.90 -4.29
N SER A 210 -5.94 2.98 -3.58
CA SER A 210 -6.43 4.24 -4.14
C SER A 210 -5.31 5.26 -4.13
N GLU A 211 -4.98 5.80 -5.30
CA GLU A 211 -3.78 6.63 -5.52
C GLU A 211 -3.75 7.90 -4.65
N THR A 212 -4.92 8.47 -4.36
CA THR A 212 -5.04 9.69 -3.56
C THR A 212 -6.10 9.57 -2.48
N ALA A 213 -5.72 9.92 -1.25
CA ALA A 213 -6.61 10.01 -0.10
C ALA A 213 -6.26 11.25 0.73
N GLY A 214 -5.27 11.16 1.62
CA GLY A 214 -4.76 12.32 2.36
C GLY A 214 -4.24 13.42 1.43
N ALA A 215 -3.66 13.07 0.28
CA ALA A 215 -3.25 14.04 -0.73
C ALA A 215 -4.41 14.94 -1.22
N CYS A 216 -5.64 14.42 -1.27
CA CYS A 216 -6.81 15.24 -1.63
C CYS A 216 -7.12 16.26 -0.53
N LEU A 217 -6.96 15.88 0.73
CA LEU A 217 -7.14 16.77 1.87
C LEU A 217 -6.05 17.83 1.93
N ASP A 218 -4.79 17.43 1.76
CA ASP A 218 -3.63 18.34 1.71
C ASP A 218 -3.77 19.36 0.58
N TRP A 219 -4.14 18.88 -0.61
CA TRP A 219 -4.42 19.74 -1.76
C TRP A 219 -5.54 20.73 -1.45
N PHE A 220 -6.67 20.26 -0.93
CA PHE A 220 -7.81 21.13 -0.66
C PHE A 220 -7.48 22.18 0.40
N ALA A 221 -6.74 21.78 1.45
CA ALA A 221 -6.28 22.69 2.48
C ALA A 221 -5.32 23.76 1.97
N ARG A 222 -4.39 23.39 1.08
CA ARG A 222 -3.48 24.35 0.46
C ARG A 222 -4.23 25.35 -0.43
N GLU A 223 -5.03 24.89 -1.38
CA GLU A 223 -5.59 25.76 -2.42
C GLU A 223 -6.67 26.72 -1.92
N LEU A 224 -7.39 26.37 -0.85
CA LEU A 224 -8.57 27.14 -0.40
C LEU A 224 -8.40 27.81 0.96
N TRP A 225 -7.32 27.47 1.67
CA TRP A 225 -7.13 27.88 3.07
C TRP A 225 -5.74 28.39 3.44
N GLU A 226 -4.82 28.60 2.48
CA GLU A 226 -3.57 29.33 2.76
C GLU A 226 -3.83 30.73 3.37
N GLU A 227 -4.91 31.43 2.97
CA GLU A 227 -5.27 32.75 3.51
C GLU A 227 -5.89 32.71 4.92
N ASP A 228 -6.44 31.58 5.35
CA ASP A 228 -7.12 31.44 6.65
C ASP A 228 -6.12 31.11 7.79
N GLY A 229 -4.82 30.97 7.48
CA GLY A 229 -3.76 30.74 8.48
C GLY A 229 -3.81 29.37 9.16
N ILE A 230 -4.51 28.38 8.58
CA ILE A 230 -4.67 27.03 9.13
C ILE A 230 -3.39 26.23 8.88
N THR A 231 -2.35 26.54 9.65
CA THR A 231 -1.03 25.91 9.54
C THR A 231 -0.56 25.42 10.89
N ALA A 232 0.08 24.25 10.89
CA ALA A 232 0.80 23.68 12.00
C ALA A 232 2.30 23.64 11.67
N GLU A 233 3.15 23.79 12.69
CA GLU A 233 4.60 23.65 12.53
C GLU A 233 4.96 22.20 12.22
N LYS A 234 5.73 22.03 11.14
CA LYS A 234 6.35 20.76 10.78
C LYS A 234 7.73 20.70 11.43
N GLY A 235 8.06 19.57 12.07
CA GLY A 235 9.28 19.38 12.87
C GLY A 235 10.63 19.58 12.15
N MET A 236 10.64 19.91 10.85
CA MET A 236 11.84 20.34 10.09
C MET A 236 11.68 21.73 9.44
N GLY A 237 10.96 22.66 10.09
CA GLY A 237 10.92 24.07 9.67
C GLY A 237 10.01 24.39 8.48
N GLY A 238 8.92 23.65 8.31
CA GLY A 238 7.87 23.93 7.32
C GLY A 238 6.50 24.10 7.97
N SER A 239 5.49 24.48 7.19
CA SER A 239 4.08 24.46 7.60
C SER A 239 3.35 23.27 6.96
N GLU A 240 2.41 22.67 7.69
CA GLU A 240 1.45 21.70 7.16
C GLU A 240 0.03 22.10 7.56
N PRO A 241 -1.03 21.63 6.88
CA PRO A 241 -2.40 21.90 7.31
C PRO A 241 -2.63 21.44 8.75
N ASP A 242 -3.28 22.28 9.58
CA ASP A 242 -3.77 21.84 10.88
C ASP A 242 -4.97 20.90 10.70
N TYR A 243 -4.70 19.60 10.61
CA TYR A 243 -5.72 18.57 10.48
C TYR A 243 -6.75 18.56 11.63
N GLY A 244 -6.37 19.01 12.83
CA GLY A 244 -7.30 19.09 13.97
C GLY A 244 -8.33 20.20 13.81
N GLU A 245 -7.95 21.31 13.18
CA GLU A 245 -8.90 22.36 12.77
C GLU A 245 -9.80 21.89 11.62
N LEU A 246 -9.24 21.19 10.62
CA LEU A 246 -10.04 20.59 9.53
C LEU A 246 -11.10 19.61 10.08
N ASP A 247 -10.72 18.77 11.04
CA ASP A 247 -11.62 17.85 11.74
C ASP A 247 -12.75 18.59 12.48
N ARG A 248 -12.43 19.69 13.17
CA ARG A 248 -13.44 20.50 13.88
C ARG A 248 -14.44 21.13 12.93
N ARG A 249 -13.98 21.69 11.81
CA ARG A 249 -14.86 22.31 10.80
C ARG A 249 -15.74 21.30 10.12
N VAL A 250 -15.17 20.18 9.67
CA VAL A 250 -15.93 19.15 8.94
C VAL A 250 -16.98 18.47 9.82
N ALA A 251 -16.74 18.40 11.14
CA ALA A 251 -17.71 17.89 12.11
C ALA A 251 -18.99 18.76 12.22
N GLY A 252 -18.89 20.06 11.91
CA GLY A 252 -20.02 21.01 11.98
C GLY A 252 -20.92 21.05 10.74
N VAL A 253 -20.52 20.39 9.65
CA VAL A 253 -21.33 20.29 8.42
C VAL A 253 -22.30 19.12 8.56
N GLU A 254 -23.43 19.08 7.85
CA GLU A 254 -24.33 17.92 7.86
C GLU A 254 -23.81 16.74 6.99
N PRO A 255 -24.11 15.47 7.35
CA PRO A 255 -23.82 14.30 6.53
C PRO A 255 -24.31 14.41 5.08
N GLY A 256 -23.45 14.01 4.13
CA GLY A 256 -23.74 14.11 2.70
C GLY A 256 -23.38 15.46 2.08
N ALA A 257 -22.76 16.38 2.84
CA ALA A 257 -22.17 17.63 2.34
C ALA A 257 -23.11 18.48 1.46
N GLY A 258 -24.39 18.59 1.81
CA GLY A 258 -25.36 19.34 0.99
C GLY A 258 -25.72 18.67 -0.35
N ARG A 259 -25.37 17.38 -0.52
CA ARG A 259 -25.43 16.60 -1.77
C ARG A 259 -24.28 16.92 -2.74
N LEU A 260 -23.21 17.54 -2.26
CA LEU A 260 -21.98 17.72 -3.01
C LEU A 260 -21.16 16.43 -3.00
N LEU A 261 -20.68 16.00 -4.17
CA LEU A 261 -19.79 14.86 -4.31
C LEU A 261 -18.41 15.31 -4.74
N PHE A 262 -17.39 14.66 -4.19
CA PHE A 262 -16.00 14.77 -4.65
C PHE A 262 -15.52 13.42 -5.18
N ALA A 263 -15.04 13.39 -6.42
CA ALA A 263 -14.32 12.24 -6.98
C ALA A 263 -12.83 12.35 -6.64
N PRO A 264 -12.24 11.45 -5.83
CA PRO A 264 -10.88 11.61 -5.31
C PRO A 264 -9.79 11.10 -6.26
N TRP A 265 -9.96 11.17 -7.57
CA TRP A 265 -9.05 10.54 -8.56
C TRP A 265 -8.02 11.53 -9.12
N MET A 266 -7.32 12.25 -8.25
CA MET A 266 -6.49 13.40 -8.65
C MET A 266 -5.34 13.02 -9.60
N TYR A 267 -4.78 11.83 -9.45
CA TYR A 267 -3.70 11.30 -10.30
C TYR A 267 -4.13 10.15 -11.21
N GLY A 268 -5.43 10.02 -11.46
CA GLY A 268 -5.99 8.76 -11.95
C GLY A 268 -6.39 7.86 -10.79
N GLU A 269 -6.70 6.60 -11.11
CA GLU A 269 -7.03 5.61 -10.08
C GLU A 269 -6.52 4.21 -10.42
N ARG A 270 -6.08 3.45 -9.41
CA ARG A 270 -5.60 2.08 -9.55
C ARG A 270 -6.68 1.06 -9.26
N ALA A 271 -7.17 1.02 -8.03
CA ALA A 271 -8.34 0.26 -7.66
C ALA A 271 -9.43 1.26 -7.21
N PRO A 272 -10.69 1.08 -7.65
CA PRO A 272 -11.26 -0.14 -8.24
C PRO A 272 -11.36 -0.18 -9.78
N VAL A 273 -10.86 0.84 -10.50
CA VAL A 273 -11.15 1.03 -11.95
C VAL A 273 -9.95 1.19 -12.89
N THR A 274 -8.71 1.09 -12.40
CA THR A 274 -7.44 1.13 -13.16
C THR A 274 -7.50 2.06 -14.40
N ASP A 275 -7.60 3.36 -14.17
CA ASP A 275 -7.64 4.39 -15.21
C ASP A 275 -6.79 5.60 -14.80
N THR A 276 -5.61 5.72 -15.42
CA THR A 276 -4.64 6.78 -15.15
C THR A 276 -5.05 8.16 -15.69
N ARG A 277 -6.12 8.21 -16.49
CA ARG A 277 -6.59 9.44 -17.14
C ARG A 277 -7.63 10.18 -16.31
N LEU A 278 -8.19 9.57 -15.26
CA LEU A 278 -9.16 10.24 -14.40
C LEU A 278 -8.54 11.45 -13.70
N ARG A 279 -9.35 12.46 -13.39
CA ARG A 279 -8.98 13.61 -12.58
C ARG A 279 -10.08 13.88 -11.56
N GLY A 280 -9.72 14.55 -10.46
CA GLY A 280 -10.68 14.89 -9.42
C GLY A 280 -11.79 15.82 -9.91
N ALA A 281 -12.95 15.75 -9.28
CA ALA A 281 -14.10 16.56 -9.65
C ALA A 281 -15.01 16.82 -8.45
N PHE A 282 -15.43 18.08 -8.29
CA PHE A 282 -16.61 18.41 -7.49
C PHE A 282 -17.85 18.38 -8.39
N VAL A 283 -18.88 17.64 -7.98
CA VAL A 283 -20.09 17.44 -8.77
C VAL A 283 -21.30 17.80 -7.92
N ASN A 284 -22.23 18.56 -8.51
CA ASN A 284 -23.44 19.10 -7.88
C ASN A 284 -23.17 20.32 -6.96
N LEU A 285 -22.25 21.20 -7.35
CA LEU A 285 -22.09 22.53 -6.72
C LEU A 285 -23.31 23.41 -6.96
N SER A 286 -23.63 24.24 -5.97
CA SER A 286 -24.71 25.24 -5.98
C SER A 286 -24.32 26.42 -5.10
N LEU A 287 -25.06 27.54 -5.19
CA LEU A 287 -24.82 28.75 -4.39
C LEU A 287 -25.01 28.56 -2.87
N GLU A 288 -25.56 27.42 -2.44
CA GLU A 288 -25.73 27.07 -1.02
C GLU A 288 -24.45 26.46 -0.41
N HIS A 289 -23.48 26.05 -1.24
CA HIS A 289 -22.27 25.39 -0.77
C HIS A 289 -21.18 26.41 -0.41
N GLY A 290 -20.58 26.20 0.76
CA GLY A 290 -19.38 26.90 1.24
C GLY A 290 -18.14 26.00 1.24
N LYS A 291 -17.00 26.55 1.70
CA LYS A 291 -15.71 25.85 1.78
C LYS A 291 -15.81 24.58 2.64
N GLU A 292 -16.59 24.61 3.71
CA GLU A 292 -16.78 23.51 4.64
C GLU A 292 -17.57 22.35 4.01
N HIS A 293 -18.55 22.65 3.15
CA HIS A 293 -19.26 21.62 2.38
C HIS A 293 -18.31 20.90 1.42
N MET A 294 -17.47 21.67 0.74
CA MET A 294 -16.46 21.12 -0.16
C MET A 294 -15.44 20.26 0.60
N LEU A 295 -14.97 20.70 1.78
CA LEU A 295 -14.11 19.89 2.64
C LEU A 295 -14.78 18.58 3.06
N ARG A 296 -16.03 18.64 3.51
CA ARG A 296 -16.75 17.42 3.87
C ARG A 296 -16.92 16.49 2.68
N ALA A 297 -17.18 17.02 1.49
CA ALA A 297 -17.23 16.24 0.28
C ALA A 297 -15.89 15.54 -0.02
N VAL A 298 -14.73 16.16 0.28
CA VAL A 298 -13.42 15.52 0.16
C VAL A 298 -13.28 14.32 1.11
N TYR A 299 -13.59 14.49 2.40
CA TYR A 299 -13.57 13.41 3.40
C TYR A 299 -14.48 12.24 2.99
N GLU A 300 -15.72 12.55 2.62
CA GLU A 300 -16.72 11.57 2.21
C GLU A 300 -16.37 10.92 0.86
N GLY A 301 -15.78 11.67 -0.07
CA GLY A 301 -15.32 11.20 -1.38
C GLY A 301 -14.32 10.04 -1.27
N VAL A 302 -13.33 10.20 -0.39
CA VAL A 302 -12.36 9.13 -0.08
C VAL A 302 -13.08 7.93 0.55
N ALA A 303 -14.02 8.15 1.47
CA ALA A 303 -14.79 7.08 2.09
C ALA A 303 -15.70 6.34 1.08
N TYR A 304 -16.29 7.03 0.10
CA TYR A 304 -17.07 6.42 -0.98
C TYR A 304 -16.19 5.57 -1.90
N ASN A 305 -14.97 6.01 -2.20
CA ASN A 305 -14.02 5.23 -2.99
C ASN A 305 -13.59 3.95 -2.24
N LEU A 306 -13.34 4.06 -0.93
CA LEU A 306 -13.10 2.90 -0.07
C LEU A 306 -14.31 1.95 -0.01
N ARG A 307 -15.53 2.48 0.08
CA ARG A 307 -16.75 1.67 -0.01
C ARG A 307 -16.83 0.90 -1.33
N TRP A 308 -16.39 1.49 -2.43
CA TRP A 308 -16.29 0.78 -3.70
C TRP A 308 -15.28 -0.37 -3.63
N LEU A 309 -14.09 -0.17 -3.07
CA LEU A 309 -13.14 -1.26 -2.84
C LEU A 309 -13.75 -2.39 -2.01
N LEU A 310 -14.50 -2.06 -0.96
CA LEU A 310 -15.19 -3.03 -0.11
C LEU A 310 -16.30 -3.79 -0.87
N ASP A 311 -17.04 -3.15 -1.78
CA ASP A 311 -18.00 -3.84 -2.64
C ASP A 311 -17.31 -4.86 -3.55
N VAL A 312 -16.12 -4.54 -4.06
CA VAL A 312 -15.31 -5.47 -4.86
C VAL A 312 -14.84 -6.65 -4.00
N ALA A 313 -14.30 -6.37 -2.82
CA ALA A 313 -13.88 -7.39 -1.86
C ALA A 313 -15.05 -8.31 -1.46
N GLN A 314 -16.22 -7.74 -1.17
CA GLN A 314 -17.42 -8.49 -0.79
C GLN A 314 -17.89 -9.41 -1.92
N ARG A 315 -17.90 -8.95 -3.19
CA ARG A 315 -18.17 -9.82 -4.35
C ARG A 315 -17.13 -10.93 -4.50
N GLY A 316 -15.89 -10.65 -4.10
CA GLY A 316 -14.82 -11.62 -3.98
C GLY A 316 -15.03 -12.66 -2.86
N GLY A 317 -16.00 -12.46 -1.96
CA GLY A 317 -16.29 -13.35 -0.83
C GLY A 317 -15.77 -12.85 0.52
N TRP A 318 -15.24 -11.62 0.59
CA TRP A 318 -14.67 -11.04 1.80
C TRP A 318 -15.51 -9.83 2.27
N PRO A 319 -16.46 -10.04 3.19
CA PRO A 319 -17.41 -8.98 3.59
C PRO A 319 -16.78 -7.87 4.45
N CYS A 320 -15.61 -8.11 5.04
CA CYS A 320 -14.83 -7.14 5.82
C CYS A 320 -15.68 -6.41 6.89
N PRO A 321 -16.31 -7.12 7.84
CA PRO A 321 -17.24 -6.52 8.80
C PRO A 321 -16.56 -5.54 9.77
N VAL A 322 -15.26 -5.74 10.01
CA VAL A 322 -14.40 -4.88 10.83
C VAL A 322 -13.22 -4.45 9.98
N LEU A 323 -12.92 -3.15 9.99
CA LEU A 323 -11.78 -2.53 9.34
C LEU A 323 -10.84 -1.99 10.41
N ARG A 324 -9.63 -2.53 10.51
CA ARG A 324 -8.59 -1.91 11.35
C ARG A 324 -7.97 -0.74 10.61
N ALA A 325 -7.94 0.45 11.21
CA ALA A 325 -7.47 1.66 10.56
C ALA A 325 -6.08 2.05 11.07
N ILE A 326 -5.17 2.26 10.10
CA ILE A 326 -3.79 2.72 10.29
C ILE A 326 -3.50 3.90 9.35
N GLY A 327 -2.31 4.50 9.49
CA GLY A 327 -1.89 5.68 8.73
C GLY A 327 -2.26 7.00 9.43
N GLY A 328 -1.81 8.11 8.83
CA GLY A 328 -2.03 9.46 9.36
C GLY A 328 -3.51 9.81 9.53
N GLY A 329 -4.36 9.42 8.58
CA GLY A 329 -5.81 9.69 8.62
C GLY A 329 -6.54 8.94 9.72
N ALA A 330 -6.01 7.80 10.21
CA ALA A 330 -6.63 7.03 11.31
C ALA A 330 -6.51 7.71 12.69
N VAL A 331 -5.81 8.85 12.77
CA VAL A 331 -5.80 9.73 13.95
C VAL A 331 -7.11 10.53 14.05
N SER A 332 -7.76 10.84 12.92
CA SER A 332 -9.01 11.62 12.88
C SER A 332 -10.21 10.76 13.27
N ASP A 333 -10.75 10.99 14.47
CA ASP A 333 -11.95 10.30 14.96
C ASP A 333 -13.18 10.63 14.12
N VAL A 334 -13.26 11.86 13.61
CA VAL A 334 -14.36 12.32 12.75
C VAL A 334 -14.34 11.56 11.43
N TRP A 335 -13.16 11.41 10.81
CA TRP A 335 -13.04 10.66 9.57
C TRP A 335 -13.30 9.17 9.78
N MET A 336 -12.82 8.58 10.89
CA MET A 336 -13.10 7.16 11.20
C MET A 336 -14.60 6.90 11.37
N GLN A 337 -15.32 7.81 12.05
CA GLN A 337 -16.78 7.70 12.15
C GLN A 337 -17.45 7.86 10.77
N MET A 338 -17.03 8.82 9.95
CA MET A 338 -17.55 8.99 8.58
C MET A 338 -17.32 7.74 7.72
N ILE A 339 -16.14 7.13 7.79
CA ILE A 339 -15.84 5.88 7.08
C ILE A 339 -16.76 4.76 7.57
N ALA A 340 -16.96 4.64 8.88
CA ALA A 340 -17.89 3.64 9.42
C ALA A 340 -19.30 3.85 8.86
N ASP A 341 -19.82 5.08 8.88
CA ASP A 341 -21.15 5.42 8.42
C ASP A 341 -21.34 5.22 6.90
N VAL A 342 -20.35 5.65 6.11
CA VAL A 342 -20.37 5.50 4.65
C VAL A 342 -20.30 4.03 4.26
N THR A 343 -19.35 3.27 4.82
CA THR A 343 -19.09 1.88 4.43
C THR A 343 -20.06 0.88 5.05
N GLY A 344 -20.71 1.26 6.15
CA GLY A 344 -21.53 0.36 6.96
C GLY A 344 -20.73 -0.73 7.68
N ARG A 345 -19.43 -0.48 7.95
CA ARG A 345 -18.51 -1.40 8.64
C ARG A 345 -18.06 -0.80 9.95
N LYS A 346 -17.71 -1.66 10.92
CA LYS A 346 -17.06 -1.21 12.15
C LYS A 346 -15.63 -0.80 11.80
N VAL A 347 -15.19 0.37 12.27
CA VAL A 347 -13.81 0.83 12.11
C VAL A 347 -13.12 0.79 13.47
N GLU A 348 -11.94 0.18 13.54
CA GLU A 348 -11.10 0.10 14.74
C GLU A 348 -9.81 0.88 14.50
N ALA A 349 -9.71 2.10 15.03
CA ALA A 349 -8.48 2.88 14.97
C ALA A 349 -7.46 2.26 15.95
N MET A 350 -6.29 1.87 15.44
CA MET A 350 -5.23 1.27 16.25
C MET A 350 -4.58 2.32 17.17
N GLU A 351 -3.93 1.89 18.27
CA GLU A 351 -3.28 2.79 19.25
C GLU A 351 -2.22 3.69 18.65
N ASN A 352 -1.34 3.13 17.80
CA ASN A 352 -0.25 3.85 17.14
C ASN A 352 -0.38 3.72 15.61
N PRO A 353 -1.39 4.34 14.99
CA PRO A 353 -1.75 4.03 13.61
C PRO A 353 -0.67 4.46 12.60
N ARG A 354 0.11 5.50 12.91
CA ARG A 354 1.21 5.99 12.06
C ARG A 354 2.41 5.03 12.03
N GLU A 355 2.64 4.32 13.15
CA GLU A 355 3.80 3.43 13.34
C GLU A 355 3.46 1.95 13.11
N ALA A 356 2.33 1.65 12.44
CA ALA A 356 1.88 0.27 12.26
C ALA A 356 2.92 -0.62 11.57
N GLY A 357 3.66 -0.11 10.58
CA GLY A 357 4.75 -0.86 9.95
C GLY A 357 5.87 -1.21 10.92
N ALA A 358 6.38 -0.22 11.66
CA ALA A 358 7.45 -0.41 12.64
C ALA A 358 7.01 -1.35 13.78
N MET A 359 5.78 -1.19 14.28
CA MET A 359 5.17 -2.08 15.26
C MET A 359 5.07 -3.52 14.73
N GLY A 360 4.69 -3.70 13.46
CA GLY A 360 4.65 -5.00 12.79
C GLY A 360 6.03 -5.67 12.76
N CYS A 361 7.08 -4.93 12.40
CA CYS A 361 8.46 -5.44 12.43
C CYS A 361 8.92 -5.83 13.85
N ALA A 362 8.61 -5.02 14.86
CA ALA A 362 8.97 -5.31 16.25
C ALA A 362 8.28 -6.58 16.77
N LEU A 363 6.98 -6.74 16.49
CA LEU A 363 6.21 -7.92 16.89
C LEU A 363 6.64 -9.17 16.11
N ALA A 364 7.02 -9.04 14.85
CA ALA A 364 7.61 -10.12 14.06
C ALA A 364 8.99 -10.54 14.59
N ALA A 365 9.82 -9.60 15.03
CA ALA A 365 11.07 -9.90 15.71
C ALA A 365 10.83 -10.63 17.04
N ALA A 366 9.82 -10.22 17.81
CA ALA A 366 9.40 -10.89 19.04
C ALA A 366 8.96 -12.36 18.79
N VAL A 367 8.31 -12.63 17.65
CA VAL A 367 8.05 -14.02 17.20
C VAL A 367 9.36 -14.74 16.87
N GLY A 368 10.25 -14.10 16.11
CA GLY A 368 11.52 -14.71 15.69
C GLY A 368 12.43 -15.12 16.85
N VAL A 369 12.43 -14.35 17.95
CA VAL A 369 13.20 -14.66 19.17
C VAL A 369 12.42 -15.52 20.18
N GLY A 370 11.19 -15.93 19.86
CA GLY A 370 10.37 -16.78 20.73
C GLY A 370 9.67 -16.08 21.90
N ALA A 371 9.72 -14.75 21.98
CA ALA A 371 8.98 -13.97 22.98
C ALA A 371 7.47 -13.96 22.71
N VAL A 372 7.06 -14.16 21.46
CA VAL A 372 5.67 -14.39 21.04
C VAL A 372 5.59 -15.79 20.42
N PRO A 373 4.67 -16.66 20.90
CA PRO A 373 4.73 -18.09 20.58
C PRO A 373 4.39 -18.44 19.12
N ALA A 374 3.66 -17.56 18.43
CA ALA A 374 3.26 -17.77 17.04
C ALA A 374 2.93 -16.44 16.35
N TYR A 375 3.08 -16.40 15.02
CA TYR A 375 2.79 -15.22 14.22
C TYR A 375 1.37 -14.67 14.44
N ARG A 376 0.37 -15.55 14.45
CA ARG A 376 -1.04 -15.15 14.64
C ARG A 376 -1.36 -14.64 16.05
N ALA A 377 -0.52 -14.96 17.05
CA ALA A 377 -0.70 -14.45 18.42
C ALA A 377 -0.45 -12.94 18.51
N ILE A 378 0.26 -12.34 17.54
CA ILE A 378 0.48 -10.89 17.44
C ILE A 378 -0.83 -10.10 17.51
N LYS A 379 -1.91 -10.61 16.88
CA LYS A 379 -3.21 -9.93 16.84
C LYS A 379 -3.75 -9.59 18.24
N GLY A 380 -3.48 -10.43 19.25
CA GLY A 380 -3.92 -10.23 20.62
C GLY A 380 -3.07 -9.26 21.44
N LEU A 381 -1.88 -8.88 20.94
CA LEU A 381 -0.98 -7.93 21.60
C LEU A 381 -1.25 -6.48 21.17
N LEU A 382 -1.90 -6.30 20.03
CA LEU A 382 -2.20 -4.99 19.46
C LEU A 382 -3.46 -4.39 20.11
N ARG A 383 -3.35 -3.12 20.48
CA ARG A 383 -4.43 -2.37 21.12
C ARG A 383 -5.18 -1.50 20.12
N VAL A 384 -6.51 -1.52 20.25
CA VAL A 384 -7.40 -0.60 19.55
C VAL A 384 -7.57 0.64 20.41
N ARG A 385 -7.25 1.82 19.85
CA ARG A 385 -7.45 3.12 20.52
C ARG A 385 -8.92 3.40 20.72
N ARG A 386 -9.68 3.26 19.63
CA ARG A 386 -11.11 3.60 19.56
C ARG A 386 -11.79 2.80 18.47
N ALA A 387 -13.04 2.42 18.72
CA ALA A 387 -13.90 1.75 17.76
C ALA A 387 -15.08 2.64 17.39
N PHE A 388 -15.45 2.62 16.11
CA PHE A 388 -16.52 3.41 15.52
C PHE A 388 -17.51 2.45 14.88
N SER A 389 -18.77 2.52 15.32
CA SER A 389 -19.85 1.71 14.76
C SER A 389 -20.67 2.56 13.78
N PRO A 390 -21.14 1.99 12.67
CA PRO A 390 -21.95 2.72 11.71
C PRO A 390 -23.26 3.20 12.34
N ARG A 391 -23.55 4.48 12.17
CA ARG A 391 -24.82 5.11 12.55
C ARG A 391 -25.91 4.73 11.55
N ARG A 392 -26.88 3.93 12.00
CA ARG A 392 -27.92 3.34 11.14
C ARG A 392 -28.81 4.39 10.50
N GLU A 393 -29.07 5.48 11.22
CA GLU A 393 -29.86 6.62 10.80
C GLU A 393 -29.27 7.36 9.59
N LEU A 394 -27.94 7.29 9.39
CA LEU A 394 -27.26 7.93 8.26
C LEU A 394 -27.19 7.07 7.01
N LYS A 395 -27.51 5.77 7.13
CA LYS A 395 -27.44 4.82 6.01
C LYS A 395 -28.22 5.28 4.78
N PRO A 396 -29.47 5.81 4.87
CA PRO A 396 -30.20 6.25 3.69
C PRO A 396 -29.54 7.43 2.97
N VAL A 397 -28.92 8.35 3.71
CA VAL A 397 -28.19 9.51 3.17
C VAL A 397 -26.97 9.01 2.39
N TYR A 398 -26.14 8.20 3.03
CA TYR A 398 -24.90 7.71 2.44
C TYR A 398 -25.12 6.70 1.31
N ASP A 399 -26.15 5.87 1.36
CA ASP A 399 -26.50 4.97 0.26
C ASP A 399 -26.92 5.73 -1.00
N ARG A 400 -27.68 6.82 -0.84
CA ARG A 400 -28.09 7.67 -1.96
C ARG A 400 -26.88 8.36 -2.57
N ALA A 401 -26.04 8.98 -1.74
CA ALA A 401 -24.82 9.65 -2.17
C ALA A 401 -23.85 8.66 -2.85
N TYR A 402 -23.65 7.48 -2.26
CA TYR A 402 -22.80 6.43 -2.84
C TYR A 402 -23.32 5.93 -4.20
N LYS A 403 -24.64 5.73 -4.34
CA LYS A 403 -25.22 5.36 -5.63
C LYS A 403 -24.90 6.40 -6.71
N ALA A 404 -25.02 7.69 -6.38
CA ALA A 404 -24.65 8.78 -7.29
C ALA A 404 -23.13 8.86 -7.55
N PHE A 405 -22.31 8.66 -6.51
CA PHE A 405 -20.85 8.59 -6.62
C PHE A 405 -20.41 7.52 -7.63
N ARG A 406 -21.05 6.35 -7.59
CA ARG A 406 -20.79 5.25 -8.54
C ARG A 406 -21.12 5.58 -9.99
N MET A 407 -22.00 6.55 -10.24
CA MET A 407 -22.30 7.05 -11.58
C MET A 407 -21.24 8.00 -12.12
N LEU A 408 -20.40 8.60 -11.25
CA LEU A 408 -19.39 9.57 -11.67
C LEU A 408 -18.37 8.95 -12.62
N TYR A 409 -17.86 7.76 -12.33
CA TYR A 409 -16.83 7.13 -13.18
C TYR A 409 -17.28 6.94 -14.64
N PRO A 410 -18.38 6.24 -14.95
CA PRO A 410 -18.80 6.06 -16.34
C PRO A 410 -19.13 7.39 -17.04
N SER A 411 -19.60 8.41 -16.32
CA SER A 411 -19.90 9.73 -16.86
C SER A 411 -18.65 10.58 -17.12
N LEU A 412 -17.63 10.50 -16.27
CA LEU A 412 -16.43 11.34 -16.36
C LEU A 412 -15.32 10.72 -17.20
N ARG A 413 -15.21 9.38 -17.27
CA ARG A 413 -14.08 8.70 -17.95
C ARG A 413 -13.89 9.14 -19.40
N GLY A 414 -14.97 9.39 -20.14
CA GLY A 414 -14.90 9.83 -21.55
C GLY A 414 -14.38 11.26 -21.68
N VAL A 415 -14.86 12.15 -20.81
CA VAL A 415 -14.42 13.55 -20.73
C VAL A 415 -12.95 13.63 -20.34
N CYS A 416 -12.56 12.97 -19.24
CA CYS A 416 -11.18 12.95 -18.78
C CYS A 416 -10.25 12.32 -19.81
N ALA A 417 -10.66 11.21 -20.46
CA ALA A 417 -9.87 10.60 -21.52
C ALA A 417 -9.72 11.50 -22.75
N CYS A 418 -10.70 12.35 -23.07
CA CYS A 418 -10.61 13.33 -24.16
C CYS A 418 -9.61 14.45 -23.83
N LEU A 419 -9.69 15.00 -22.62
CA LEU A 419 -8.82 16.10 -22.17
C LEU A 419 -7.37 15.64 -21.95
N ASN A 420 -7.18 14.41 -21.48
CA ASN A 420 -5.86 13.87 -21.14
C ASN A 420 -5.26 12.98 -22.24
N ARG A 421 -5.74 13.07 -23.49
CA ARG A 421 -5.12 12.34 -24.61
C ARG A 421 -3.67 12.79 -24.79
N GLY A 422 -2.73 11.84 -24.79
CA GLY A 422 -1.31 12.11 -25.00
C GLY A 422 -0.57 12.67 -23.78
N ALA A 423 -1.26 12.95 -22.67
CA ALA A 423 -0.62 13.27 -21.40
C ALA A 423 -0.09 11.97 -20.76
N ALA A 424 1.21 11.71 -20.91
CA ALA A 424 1.87 10.80 -19.98
C ALA A 424 1.85 11.46 -18.59
N CYS A 425 1.40 10.75 -17.55
CA CYS A 425 1.64 11.19 -16.18
C CYS A 425 3.14 11.37 -16.00
N ARG A 426 3.61 12.62 -15.89
CA ARG A 426 4.89 12.91 -15.29
C ARG A 426 4.69 12.74 -13.79
N ALA A 427 5.08 11.57 -13.29
CA ALA A 427 5.39 11.41 -11.88
C ALA A 427 6.85 11.88 -11.75
N ASP A 428 7.02 13.17 -11.49
CA ASP A 428 8.30 13.70 -11.01
C ASP A 428 8.38 13.49 -9.50
#